data_AF-F2UTI3-F1
#
_entry.id   AF-F2UTI3-F1
#
_cell.length_a   1.000
_cell.length_b   1.000
_cell.length_c   1.000
_cell.angle_alpha   90.00
_cell.angle_beta   90.00
_cell.angle_gamma   90.00
#
_symmetry.space_group_name_H-M   'P 1'
#
loop_
_entity.id
_entity.type
_entity.pdbx_description
1 polymer ?
#
loop_
_entity_poly.entity_id
_entity_poly.type
_entity_poly.pdbx_seq_one_letter_code
_entity_poly.pdbx_strand_id
1 'polypeptide(L)'
;DLSLLNRDESKVILVDDNPKSFRKHRANALPVKPFKGEPSDRSLKLLAELLVSLRHAELSDVRDVIQTYIGVEDAGEEFQRRREEMAKQQQLMMQQQQQQQQQQQQREESNGGGKKKRGWFW
;
A
#
# COMPACT_ATOMS: atom_id res chain seq x y z
N ASP A 1 -12.08 26.97 5.91
CA ASP A 1 -13.25 26.22 5.41
C ASP A 1 -13.02 26.04 3.91
N LEU A 2 -12.87 24.81 3.41
CA LEU A 2 -12.52 24.55 2.01
C LEU A 2 -13.63 24.97 1.04
N SER A 3 -14.88 25.03 1.50
CA SER A 3 -16.02 25.53 0.71
C SER A 3 -15.87 26.98 0.26
N LEU A 4 -14.97 27.75 0.89
CA LEU A 4 -14.65 29.12 0.50
C LEU A 4 -13.59 29.19 -0.61
N LEU A 5 -12.95 28.06 -0.93
CA LEU A 5 -12.08 27.96 -2.08
C LEU A 5 -12.96 27.78 -3.31
N ASN A 6 -12.77 28.61 -4.32
CA ASN A 6 -13.41 28.43 -5.63
C ASN A 6 -12.70 27.29 -6.40
N ARG A 7 -12.70 26.09 -5.81
CA ARG A 7 -12.03 24.87 -6.27
C ARG A 7 -12.92 23.67 -5.97
N ASP A 8 -12.83 22.69 -6.83
CA ASP A 8 -13.53 21.42 -6.67
C ASP A 8 -12.91 20.61 -5.53
N GLU A 9 -13.65 20.38 -4.45
CA GLU A 9 -13.19 19.65 -3.27
C GLU A 9 -12.78 18.20 -3.60
N SER A 10 -13.31 17.60 -4.67
CA SER A 10 -12.88 16.27 -5.13
C SER A 10 -11.43 16.23 -5.63
N LYS A 11 -10.80 17.40 -5.80
CA LYS A 11 -9.42 17.57 -6.29
C LYS A 11 -8.55 18.37 -5.32
N VAL A 12 -9.04 18.63 -4.10
CA VAL A 12 -8.33 19.41 -3.09
C VAL A 12 -7.88 18.50 -1.95
N ILE A 13 -6.60 18.57 -1.64
CA ILE A 13 -5.98 17.91 -0.49
C ILE A 13 -5.50 18.98 0.48
N LEU A 14 -5.88 18.86 1.74
CA LEU A 14 -5.39 19.67 2.85
C LEU A 14 -4.32 18.88 3.60
N VAL A 15 -3.19 19.51 3.90
CA VAL A 15 -2.13 18.97 4.76
C VAL A 15 -1.93 19.92 5.92
N ASP A 16 -2.02 19.42 7.14
CA ASP A 16 -1.90 20.23 8.35
C ASP A 16 -1.55 19.33 9.55
N ASP A 17 -0.76 19.84 10.49
CA ASP A 17 -0.34 19.14 11.70
C ASP A 17 -1.31 19.35 12.88
N ASN A 18 -2.29 20.24 12.73
CA ASN A 18 -3.30 20.54 13.73
C ASN A 18 -4.68 19.98 13.32
N PRO A 19 -5.17 18.91 13.99
CA PRO A 19 -6.48 18.32 13.72
C PRO A 19 -7.68 19.28 13.82
N LYS A 20 -7.53 20.41 14.53
CA LYS A 20 -8.58 21.42 14.62
C LYS A 20 -8.75 22.21 13.32
N SER A 21 -7.67 22.43 12.56
CA SER A 21 -7.66 23.21 11.33
C SER A 21 -8.56 22.62 10.24
N PHE A 22 -8.64 21.29 10.19
CA PHE A 22 -9.41 20.55 9.18
C PHE A 22 -10.60 19.77 9.75
N ARG A 23 -11.06 20.09 10.96
CA ARG A 23 -12.17 19.38 11.60
C ARG A 23 -13.43 19.30 10.73
N LYS A 24 -13.72 20.34 9.94
CA LYS A 24 -14.87 20.38 9.01
C LYS A 24 -14.65 19.62 7.70
N HIS A 25 -13.40 19.29 7.38
CA HIS A 25 -12.95 18.80 6.07
C HIS A 25 -12.05 17.57 6.23
N ARG A 26 -12.40 16.67 7.16
CA ARG A 26 -11.58 15.50 7.50
C ARG A 26 -11.35 14.56 6.33
N ALA A 27 -12.34 14.43 5.44
CA ALA A 27 -12.23 13.61 4.24
C ALA A 27 -11.25 14.17 3.19
N ASN A 28 -10.82 15.43 3.33
CA ASN A 28 -9.85 16.09 2.46
C ASN A 28 -8.49 16.26 3.14
N ALA A 29 -8.33 15.83 4.39
CA ALA A 29 -7.14 16.12 5.19
C ALA A 29 -6.21 14.92 5.29
N LEU A 30 -4.94 15.14 4.95
CA LEU A 30 -3.83 14.26 5.30
C LEU A 30 -3.10 14.85 6.51
N PRO A 31 -3.21 14.23 7.70
CA PRO A 31 -2.48 14.68 8.87
C PRO A 31 -0.98 14.42 8.70
N VAL A 32 -0.17 15.33 9.23
CA VAL A 32 1.30 15.20 9.28
C VAL A 32 1.79 15.53 10.69
N LYS A 33 2.86 14.90 11.16
CA LYS A 33 3.43 15.26 12.45
C LYS A 33 3.99 16.69 12.46
N PRO A 34 3.91 17.40 13.59
CA PRO A 34 4.58 18.69 13.75
C PRO A 34 6.09 18.52 13.60
N PHE A 35 6.71 19.36 12.77
CA PHE A 35 8.16 19.39 12.63
C PHE A 35 8.79 20.07 13.86
N LYS A 36 9.72 19.39 14.53
CA LYS A 36 10.38 19.89 15.75
C LYS A 36 11.87 20.22 15.55
N GLY A 37 12.36 20.19 14.31
CA GLY A 37 13.73 20.58 13.98
C GLY A 37 14.72 19.42 13.82
N GLU A 38 14.24 18.17 13.84
CA GLU A 38 15.10 16.99 13.74
C GLU A 38 15.67 16.82 12.31
N PRO A 39 17.01 16.76 12.14
CA PRO A 39 17.62 16.57 10.82
C PRO A 39 17.30 15.22 10.15
N SER A 40 16.89 14.23 10.94
CA SER A 40 16.51 12.91 10.47
C SER A 40 15.02 12.81 10.11
N ASP A 41 14.24 13.89 10.26
CA ASP A 41 12.83 13.90 9.88
C ASP A 41 12.69 13.57 8.39
N ARG A 42 11.76 12.68 8.08
CA ARG A 42 11.44 12.26 6.71
C ARG A 42 9.96 12.46 6.38
N SER A 43 9.20 13.13 7.25
CA SER A 43 7.75 13.23 7.20
C SER A 43 7.30 13.85 5.86
N LEU A 44 7.92 14.96 5.45
CA LEU A 44 7.63 15.60 4.15
C LEU A 44 8.02 14.73 2.95
N LYS A 45 9.12 13.97 3.04
CA LYS A 45 9.54 13.07 1.97
C LYS A 45 8.51 11.95 1.78
N LEU A 46 8.09 11.30 2.87
CA LEU A 46 7.09 10.23 2.84
C LEU A 46 5.74 10.75 2.34
N LEU A 47 5.33 11.93 2.79
CA LEU A 47 4.12 12.59 2.31
C LEU A 47 4.20 12.89 0.80
N ALA A 48 5.34 13.37 0.31
CA ALA A 48 5.52 13.61 -1.13
C ALA A 48 5.38 12.33 -1.95
N GLU A 49 5.91 11.20 -1.47
CA GLU A 49 5.73 9.90 -2.12
C GLU A 49 4.25 9.47 -2.15
N LEU A 50 3.51 9.71 -1.07
CA LEU A 50 2.05 9.49 -1.04
C LEU A 50 1.33 10.35 -2.09
N LEU A 51 1.62 11.66 -2.14
CA LEU A 51 0.97 12.58 -3.09
C LEU A 51 1.26 12.19 -4.55
N VAL A 52 2.50 11.78 -4.84
CA VAL A 52 2.87 11.24 -6.16
C VAL A 52 2.09 9.96 -6.46
N SER A 53 1.93 9.05 -5.50
CA SER A 53 1.12 7.85 -5.67
C SER A 53 -0.34 8.17 -5.97
N LEU A 54 -0.95 9.12 -5.26
CA LEU A 54 -2.35 9.54 -5.47
C LEU A 54 -2.55 10.13 -6.86
N ARG A 55 -1.58 10.92 -7.35
CA ARG A 55 -1.60 11.47 -8.72
C ARG A 55 -1.64 10.36 -9.78
N HIS A 56 -0.83 9.30 -9.61
CA HIS A 56 -0.78 8.20 -10.57
C HIS A 56 -1.98 7.25 -10.47
N ALA A 57 -2.71 7.26 -9.35
CA ALA A 57 -3.90 6.44 -9.18
C ALA A 57 -5.11 6.95 -9.98
N GLU A 58 -5.01 8.13 -10.64
CA GLU A 58 -6.04 8.71 -11.50
C GLU A 58 -7.45 8.71 -10.87
N LEU A 59 -7.51 9.08 -9.58
CA LEU A 59 -8.75 9.13 -8.82
C LEU A 59 -9.71 10.18 -9.39
N SER A 60 -10.99 9.83 -9.53
CA SER A 60 -12.06 10.80 -9.84
C SER A 60 -12.34 11.73 -8.65
N ASP A 61 -12.24 11.21 -7.42
CA ASP A 61 -12.36 11.96 -6.18
C ASP A 61 -11.26 11.53 -5.20
N VAL A 62 -10.44 12.48 -4.74
CA VAL A 62 -9.34 12.19 -3.79
C VAL A 62 -9.85 11.69 -2.44
N ARG A 63 -11.09 12.03 -2.06
CA ARG A 63 -11.67 11.72 -0.75
C ARG A 63 -11.88 10.22 -0.55
N ASP A 64 -12.07 9.46 -1.64
CA ASP A 64 -12.24 8.01 -1.61
C ASP A 64 -11.06 7.30 -0.93
N VAL A 65 -9.86 7.84 -1.13
CA VAL A 65 -8.62 7.33 -0.52
C VAL A 65 -8.28 8.07 0.77
N ILE A 66 -8.40 9.40 0.79
CA ILE A 66 -7.98 10.22 1.94
C ILE A 66 -8.79 9.88 3.20
N GLN A 67 -10.07 9.54 3.09
CA GLN A 67 -10.89 9.14 4.24
C GLN A 67 -10.32 7.94 5.01
N THR A 68 -9.51 7.08 4.37
CA THR A 68 -8.84 5.94 5.01
C THR A 68 -7.71 6.35 5.97
N TYR A 69 -7.36 7.64 5.99
CA TYR A 69 -6.39 8.25 6.90
C TYR A 69 -7.07 8.99 8.07
N ILE A 70 -8.40 8.95 8.19
CA ILE A 70 -9.08 9.50 9.36
C ILE A 70 -8.65 8.73 10.61
N GLY A 71 -8.13 9.45 11.61
CA GLY A 71 -7.61 8.87 12.84
C GLY A 71 -6.13 8.46 12.78
N VAL A 72 -5.48 8.62 11.64
CA VAL A 72 -4.03 8.46 11.49
C VAL A 72 -3.31 9.72 12.01
N GLU A 73 -2.15 9.54 12.63
CA GLU A 73 -1.33 10.66 13.11
C GLU A 73 -0.44 11.26 12.02
N ASP A 74 0.19 10.41 11.20
CA ASP A 74 1.02 10.81 10.06
C ASP A 74 0.68 9.99 8.82
N ALA A 75 0.18 10.67 7.79
CA ALA A 75 -0.24 10.00 6.56
C ALA A 75 0.94 9.42 5.76
N GLY A 76 2.11 10.05 5.81
CA GLY A 76 3.30 9.60 5.09
C GLY A 76 3.86 8.31 5.69
N GLU A 77 3.99 8.26 7.02
CA GLU A 77 4.41 7.05 7.73
C GLU A 77 3.42 5.89 7.54
N GLU A 78 2.12 6.17 7.68
CA GLU A 78 1.08 5.15 7.50
C GLU A 78 1.07 4.59 6.07
N PHE A 79 1.26 5.46 5.07
CA PHE A 79 1.41 5.03 3.68
C PHE A 79 2.60 4.09 3.51
N GLN A 80 3.75 4.44 4.09
CA GLN A 80 4.94 3.59 4.06
C GLN A 80 4.70 2.23 4.72
N ARG A 81 4.09 2.21 5.91
CA ARG A 81 3.74 0.98 6.63
C ARG A 81 2.84 0.07 5.79
N ARG A 82 1.77 0.62 5.19
CA ARG A 82 0.85 -0.12 4.33
C ARG A 82 1.56 -0.72 3.10
N ARG A 83 2.48 0.02 2.47
CA ARG A 83 3.27 -0.50 1.34
C ARG A 83 4.18 -1.65 1.75
N GLU A 84 4.85 -1.54 2.88
CA GLU A 84 5.71 -2.62 3.40
C GLU A 84 4.93 -3.88 3.75
N GLU A 85 3.75 -3.73 4.37
CA GLU A 85 2.86 -4.85 4.68
C GLU A 85 2.36 -5.55 3.43
N MET A 86 1.92 -4.79 2.42
CA MET A 86 1.51 -5.37 1.13
C MET A 86 2.66 -6.09 0.44
N ALA A 87 3.87 -5.51 0.43
CA ALA A 87 5.05 -6.15 -0.16
C ALA A 87 5.40 -7.48 0.55
N LYS A 88 5.35 -7.51 1.89
CA LYS A 88 5.56 -8.74 2.68
C LYS A 88 4.50 -9.80 2.39
N GLN A 89 3.23 -9.41 2.32
CA GLN A 89 2.13 -10.32 2.00
C GLN A 89 2.28 -10.91 0.59
N GLN A 90 2.62 -10.09 -0.40
CA GLN A 90 2.89 -10.54 -1.77
C GLN A 90 4.06 -11.52 -1.82
N GLN A 91 5.15 -11.23 -1.10
CA GLN A 91 6.31 -12.12 -1.02
C GLN A 91 5.95 -13.48 -0.40
N LEU A 92 5.16 -13.47 0.67
CA LEU A 92 4.69 -14.71 1.31
C LEU A 92 3.80 -15.54 0.38
N MET A 93 2.88 -14.90 -0.34
CA MET A 93 2.03 -15.59 -1.33
C MET A 93 2.86 -16.22 -2.45
N MET A 94 3.86 -15.50 -2.99
CA MET A 94 4.76 -16.02 -4.02
C MET A 94 5.55 -17.24 -3.52
N GLN A 95 6.06 -17.20 -2.29
CA GLN A 95 6.77 -18.34 -1.69
C GLN A 95 5.85 -19.55 -1.51
N GLN A 96 4.61 -19.35 -1.06
CA GLN A 96 3.63 -20.43 -0.92
C GLN A 96 3.28 -21.06 -2.27
N GLN A 97 3.08 -20.24 -3.31
CA GLN A 97 2.82 -20.75 -4.66
C GLN A 97 4.01 -21.56 -5.20
N GLN A 98 5.24 -21.09 -5.01
CA GLN A 98 6.44 -21.84 -5.43
C GLN A 98 6.58 -23.18 -4.70
N GLN A 99 6.33 -23.22 -3.38
CA GLN A 99 6.37 -24.46 -2.63
C GLN A 99 5.31 -25.46 -3.09
N GLN A 100 4.09 -24.99 -3.38
CA GLN A 100 3.02 -25.85 -3.91
C GLN A 100 3.39 -26.44 -5.28
N GLN A 101 3.97 -25.63 -6.17
CA GLN A 101 4.44 -26.09 -7.47
C GLN A 101 5.56 -27.14 -7.35
N GLN A 102 6.53 -26.91 -6.46
CA GLN A 102 7.60 -27.89 -6.20
C GLN A 102 7.05 -29.21 -5.64
N GLN A 103 6.08 -29.16 -4.72
CA GLN A 103 5.45 -30.36 -4.17
C GLN A 103 4.63 -31.11 -5.24
N GLN A 104 3.96 -30.40 -6.15
CA GLN A 104 3.24 -31.03 -7.26
C GLN A 104 4.20 -31.72 -8.22
N GLN A 105 5.30 -31.06 -8.61
CA GLN A 105 6.33 -31.65 -9.47
C GLN A 105 6.94 -32.92 -8.85
N GLN A 106 7.30 -32.89 -7.56
CA GLN A 106 7.82 -34.07 -6.85
C GLN A 106 6.79 -35.21 -6.77
N ARG A 107 5.49 -34.90 -6.61
CA ARG A 107 4.41 -35.90 -6.65
C ARG A 107 4.23 -36.50 -8.05
N GLU A 108 4.35 -35.70 -9.10
CA GLU A 108 4.25 -36.17 -10.48
C GLU A 108 5.46 -37.03 -10.88
N GLU A 109 6.67 -36.64 -10.49
CA GLU A 109 7.90 -37.42 -10.71
C GLU A 109 7.85 -38.77 -9.97
N SER A 110 7.39 -38.78 -8.72
CA SER A 110 7.24 -40.01 -7.93
C SER A 110 6.13 -40.93 -8.47
N ASN A 111 5.03 -40.39 -9.00
CA ASN A 111 3.93 -41.18 -9.57
C ASN A 111 4.23 -41.62 -11.03
N GLY A 112 5.02 -40.86 -11.77
CA GLY A 112 5.46 -41.17 -13.14
C GLY A 112 6.57 -42.24 -13.23
N GLY A 113 7.33 -42.46 -12.16
CA GLY A 113 8.37 -43.48 -12.08
C GLY A 113 7.88 -44.95 -12.10
N GLY A 114 6.57 -45.19 -11.98
CA GLY A 114 5.98 -46.53 -11.85
C GLY A 114 5.77 -47.33 -13.14
N LYS A 115 5.95 -46.75 -14.33
CA LYS A 115 5.70 -47.42 -15.64
C LYS A 115 6.96 -47.64 -16.49
N LYS A 116 8.04 -48.16 -15.91
CA LYS A 116 9.15 -48.75 -16.69
C LYS A 116 9.70 -50.01 -16.03
N LYS A 117 8.84 -51.00 -15.79
CA LYS A 117 9.26 -52.41 -15.70
C LYS A 117 8.21 -53.27 -16.37
N ARG A 118 8.49 -53.67 -17.60
CA ARG A 118 8.12 -54.94 -18.25
C ARG A 118 8.37 -54.83 -19.75
N GLY A 119 9.48 -55.38 -20.19
CA GLY A 119 9.87 -55.49 -21.60
C GLY A 119 11.21 -56.21 -21.64
N TRP A 120 11.16 -57.52 -21.84
CA TRP A 120 12.21 -58.48 -21.52
C TRP A 120 13.41 -58.39 -22.47
N PHE A 121 14.58 -58.71 -21.90
CA PHE A 121 15.78 -59.22 -22.56
C PHE A 121 15.47 -59.96 -23.87
N TRP A 122 16.19 -59.65 -24.96
CA TRP A 122 17.14 -60.51 -25.71
C TRP A 122 17.96 -59.62 -26.66
#